data_AF-A0A930HZT5-F1
#
_entry.id   AF-A0A930HZT5-F1
#
_cell.length_a   1.000
_cell.length_b   1.000
_cell.length_c   1.000
_cell.angle_alpha   90.00
_cell.angle_beta   90.00
_cell.angle_gamma   90.00
#
_symmetry.space_group_name_H-M   'P 1'
#
loop_
_entity.id
_entity.type
_entity.pdbx_description
1 polymer ?
#
loop_
_entity_poly.entity_id
_entity_poly.type
_entity_poly.pdbx_seq_one_letter_code
_entity_poly.pdbx_strand_id
1 'polypeptide(L)'
;MKVELTDSQLLSVRYIKVDAGVRYWEDTEVNGEDDIDFYESKGVGTPKIPCAVQVKAKPTSCIYSDHYRWQPIIDVNTGNIVNWEKGVNAIVHYKVCDDGKYSLLDKNRKEIISVYSYVPKVLCPKGGGYGDYIIMTVDKDGFIKDWHCSKDDLTAIIENRF
;
A
#
# COMPACT_ATOMS: atom_id res chain seq x y z
N MET A 1 12.65 15.16 36.15
CA MET A 1 12.71 13.78 35.62
C MET A 1 13.62 13.81 34.40
N LYS A 2 14.69 13.01 34.37
CA LYS A 2 15.59 12.93 33.22
C LYS A 2 15.51 11.52 32.66
N VAL A 3 15.22 11.42 31.38
CA VAL A 3 15.30 10.19 30.60
C VAL A 3 16.23 10.50 29.44
N GLU A 4 17.32 9.75 29.36
CA GLU A 4 18.18 9.71 28.19
C GLU A 4 18.05 8.33 27.58
N LEU A 5 17.51 8.28 26.37
CA LEU A 5 17.53 7.10 25.52
C LEU A 5 18.35 7.48 24.29
N THR A 6 19.59 7.00 24.24
CA THR A 6 20.45 7.12 23.07
C THR A 6 20.96 5.73 22.69
N ASP A 7 20.04 4.89 22.22
CA ASP A 7 20.43 3.75 21.41
C ASP A 7 19.91 3.99 19.99
N SER A 8 20.71 4.71 19.21
CA SER A 8 20.45 4.89 17.79
C SER A 8 20.71 3.57 17.09
N GLN A 9 19.72 2.69 17.04
CA GLN A 9 19.80 1.49 16.22
C GLN A 9 19.72 1.88 14.74
N LEU A 10 20.77 1.54 13.98
CA LEU A 10 20.75 1.59 12.52
C LEU A 10 19.84 0.48 12.00
N LEU A 11 18.61 0.84 11.63
CA LEU A 11 17.66 -0.09 11.03
C LEU A 11 17.96 -0.25 9.54
N SER A 12 18.23 -1.48 9.11
CA SER A 12 18.40 -1.82 7.70
C SER A 12 17.04 -2.13 7.06
N VAL A 13 16.27 -1.08 6.74
CA VAL A 13 14.99 -1.21 6.04
C VAL A 13 15.25 -1.52 4.57
N ARG A 14 14.53 -2.51 4.02
CA ARG A 14 14.58 -2.86 2.60
C ARG A 14 13.22 -2.77 1.92
N TYR A 15 12.15 -3.12 2.63
CA TYR A 15 10.81 -3.15 2.04
C TYR A 15 9.78 -2.39 2.88
N ILE A 16 8.79 -1.83 2.20
CA ILE A 16 7.53 -1.41 2.78
C ILE A 16 6.49 -2.45 2.36
N LYS A 17 5.86 -3.12 3.33
CA LYS A 17 4.66 -3.92 3.09
C LYS A 17 3.44 -3.07 3.38
N VAL A 18 2.59 -2.92 2.37
CA VAL A 18 1.28 -2.29 2.50
C VAL A 18 0.25 -3.36 2.82
N ASP A 19 -0.74 -3.01 3.63
CA ASP A 19 -1.96 -3.77 3.85
C ASP A 19 -3.11 -2.77 3.96
N ALA A 20 -3.78 -2.52 2.84
CA ALA A 20 -4.75 -1.45 2.70
C ALA A 20 -6.18 -1.99 2.52
N GLY A 21 -7.10 -1.50 3.34
CA GLY A 21 -8.55 -1.59 3.12
C GLY A 21 -9.02 -0.61 2.06
N VAL A 22 -9.03 -1.06 0.82
CA VAL A 22 -9.47 -0.26 -0.32
C VAL A 22 -11.00 -0.15 -0.34
N ARG A 23 -11.48 1.08 -0.40
CA ARG A 23 -12.92 1.38 -0.44
C ARG A 23 -13.53 1.28 -1.84
N TYR A 24 -12.84 1.88 -2.82
CA TYR A 24 -13.25 1.99 -4.21
C TYR A 24 -12.16 1.34 -5.05
N TRP A 25 -12.39 0.13 -5.53
CA TRP A 25 -11.41 -0.61 -6.34
C TRP A 25 -11.50 -0.15 -7.79
N GLU A 26 -12.71 0.15 -8.26
CA GLU A 26 -13.07 0.67 -9.57
C GLU A 26 -12.36 1.98 -9.96
N ASP A 27 -11.85 2.76 -8.99
CA ASP A 27 -11.06 3.97 -9.25
C ASP A 27 -9.67 3.65 -9.85
N THR A 28 -9.24 2.37 -9.85
CA THR A 28 -7.97 1.94 -10.41
C THR A 28 -8.13 1.34 -11.80
N GLU A 29 -7.26 1.74 -12.71
CA GLU A 29 -7.17 1.16 -14.06
C GLU A 29 -6.11 0.05 -14.09
N VAL A 30 -6.45 -1.10 -14.66
CA VAL A 30 -5.58 -2.26 -14.87
C VAL A 30 -5.57 -2.60 -16.36
N ASN A 31 -4.42 -2.47 -17.01
CA ASN A 31 -4.25 -2.70 -18.45
C ASN A 31 -5.23 -1.93 -19.35
N GLY A 32 -5.62 -0.70 -18.97
CA GLY A 32 -6.55 0.12 -19.76
C GLY A 32 -8.02 -0.07 -19.42
N GLU A 33 -8.35 -0.90 -18.43
CA GLU A 33 -9.73 -1.10 -17.97
C GLU A 33 -9.86 -0.85 -16.48
N ASP A 34 -11.00 -0.31 -16.04
CA ASP A 34 -11.31 -0.18 -14.62
C ASP A 34 -11.27 -1.55 -13.91
N ASP A 35 -10.85 -1.54 -12.66
CA ASP A 35 -10.93 -2.70 -11.77
C ASP A 35 -12.39 -2.94 -11.31
N ILE A 36 -12.59 -3.91 -10.43
CA ILE A 36 -13.91 -4.34 -9.96
C ILE A 36 -14.63 -3.26 -9.16
N ASP A 37 -15.87 -2.96 -9.53
CA ASP A 37 -16.80 -2.24 -8.67
C ASP A 37 -17.52 -3.24 -7.77
N PHE A 38 -17.09 -3.31 -6.50
CA PHE A 38 -17.73 -4.18 -5.51
C PHE A 38 -19.11 -3.70 -5.08
N TYR A 39 -19.40 -2.41 -5.18
CA TYR A 39 -20.71 -1.87 -4.82
C TYR A 39 -21.78 -2.27 -5.85
N GLU A 40 -21.45 -2.20 -7.13
CA GLU A 40 -22.29 -2.67 -8.23
C GLU A 40 -22.42 -4.19 -8.21
N SER A 41 -21.31 -4.92 -8.06
CA SER A 41 -21.31 -6.38 -8.04
C SER A 41 -21.87 -7.00 -6.75
N LYS A 42 -22.16 -6.18 -5.74
CA LYS A 42 -22.55 -6.61 -4.38
C LYS A 42 -21.54 -7.57 -3.76
N GLY A 43 -20.27 -7.33 -4.01
CA GLY A 43 -19.15 -8.10 -3.47
C GLY A 43 -18.90 -9.42 -4.19
N VAL A 44 -19.39 -9.57 -5.43
CA VAL A 44 -19.18 -10.76 -6.26
C VAL A 44 -18.08 -10.47 -7.27
N GLY A 45 -17.02 -11.28 -7.25
CA GLY A 45 -15.92 -11.21 -8.21
C GLY A 45 -14.56 -11.11 -7.54
N THR A 46 -13.54 -10.82 -8.34
CA THR A 46 -12.14 -10.72 -7.91
C THR A 46 -11.51 -9.49 -8.56
N PRO A 47 -10.71 -8.71 -7.82
CA PRO A 47 -9.97 -7.61 -8.41
C PRO A 47 -8.98 -8.08 -9.47
N LYS A 48 -8.85 -7.30 -10.54
CA LYS A 48 -7.88 -7.48 -11.63
C LYS A 48 -6.47 -7.08 -11.20
N ILE A 49 -6.35 -6.12 -10.28
CA ILE A 49 -5.04 -5.61 -9.83
C ILE A 49 -4.23 -6.72 -9.15
N PRO A 50 -2.91 -6.80 -9.41
CA PRO A 50 -2.04 -7.67 -8.63
C PRO A 50 -2.00 -7.26 -7.16
N CYS A 51 -1.59 -8.21 -6.31
CA CYS A 51 -1.50 -8.05 -4.86
C CYS A 51 -2.85 -7.86 -4.13
N ALA A 52 -3.98 -8.05 -4.80
CA ALA A 52 -5.27 -8.21 -4.13
C ALA A 52 -5.30 -9.54 -3.35
N VAL A 53 -5.67 -9.49 -2.07
CA VAL A 53 -5.73 -10.64 -1.18
C VAL A 53 -7.11 -10.74 -0.56
N GLN A 54 -7.80 -11.86 -0.79
CA GLN A 54 -9.08 -12.14 -0.14
C GLN A 54 -8.83 -12.50 1.34
N VAL A 55 -9.35 -11.69 2.25
CA VAL A 55 -9.20 -11.86 3.71
C VAL A 55 -10.47 -12.35 4.40
N LYS A 56 -11.61 -12.30 3.70
CA LYS A 56 -12.89 -12.86 4.16
C LYS A 56 -13.57 -13.59 3.00
N ALA A 57 -14.35 -14.63 3.32
CA ALA A 57 -15.10 -15.36 2.31
C ALA A 57 -16.19 -14.50 1.62
N LYS A 58 -16.72 -13.50 2.33
CA LYS A 58 -17.78 -12.60 1.83
C LYS A 58 -17.66 -11.21 2.49
N PRO A 59 -18.16 -10.15 1.85
CA PRO A 59 -18.23 -8.83 2.48
C PRO A 59 -19.15 -8.83 3.70
N THR A 60 -18.84 -7.95 4.64
CA THR A 60 -19.67 -7.69 5.83
C THR A 60 -20.09 -6.22 5.93
N SER A 61 -19.48 -5.34 5.13
CA SER A 61 -19.80 -3.93 5.05
C SER A 61 -20.81 -3.63 3.93
N CYS A 62 -21.49 -2.48 4.02
CA CYS A 62 -22.40 -2.00 2.97
C CYS A 62 -21.70 -1.48 1.71
N ILE A 63 -20.38 -1.33 1.74
CA ILE A 63 -19.55 -0.97 0.58
C ILE A 63 -19.00 -2.21 -0.15
N TYR A 64 -19.27 -3.41 0.38
CA TYR A 64 -18.96 -4.69 -0.23
C TYR A 64 -17.48 -4.99 -0.55
N SER A 65 -16.53 -4.11 -0.24
CA SER A 65 -15.10 -4.31 -0.55
C SER A 65 -14.27 -4.93 0.59
N ASP A 66 -14.82 -4.99 1.81
CA ASP A 66 -14.10 -5.33 3.05
C ASP A 66 -13.65 -6.80 3.18
N HIS A 67 -13.83 -7.59 2.11
CA HIS A 67 -13.39 -8.97 2.01
C HIS A 67 -12.09 -9.12 1.22
N TYR A 68 -11.59 -8.05 0.59
CA TYR A 68 -10.27 -7.97 -0.02
C TYR A 68 -9.42 -6.87 0.63
N ARG A 69 -8.09 -7.04 0.57
CA ARG A 69 -7.10 -6.02 0.89
C ARG A 69 -6.06 -5.94 -0.22
N TRP A 70 -5.45 -4.77 -0.42
CA TRP A 70 -4.34 -4.62 -1.35
C TRP A 70 -3.01 -4.69 -0.58
N GLN A 71 -2.17 -5.68 -0.90
CA GLN A 71 -0.99 -6.03 -0.12
C GLN A 71 0.34 -6.10 -0.93
N PRO A 72 0.76 -5.01 -1.59
CA PRO A 72 2.06 -4.97 -2.27
C PRO A 72 3.23 -4.92 -1.27
N ILE A 73 4.36 -5.50 -1.66
CA ILE A 73 5.65 -5.43 -0.96
C ILE A 73 6.60 -4.64 -1.85
N ILE A 74 6.93 -3.43 -1.43
CA ILE A 74 7.67 -2.45 -2.23
C ILE A 74 9.12 -2.40 -1.77
N ASP A 75 10.05 -2.60 -2.68
CA ASP A 75 11.47 -2.34 -2.46
C ASP A 75 11.71 -0.84 -2.34
N VAL A 76 12.15 -0.40 -1.16
CA VAL A 76 12.30 1.02 -0.80
C VAL A 76 13.22 1.77 -1.78
N ASN A 77 14.28 1.10 -2.24
CA ASN A 77 15.32 1.77 -3.03
C ASN A 77 14.93 1.91 -4.50
N THR A 78 14.10 1.00 -5.00
CA THR A 78 13.82 0.89 -6.44
C THR A 78 12.38 1.18 -6.82
N GLY A 79 11.45 1.13 -5.85
CA GLY A 79 10.02 1.21 -6.13
C GLY A 79 9.46 -0.03 -6.80
N ASN A 80 10.23 -1.13 -6.84
CA ASN A 80 9.74 -2.40 -7.38
C ASN A 80 8.80 -3.07 -6.38
N ILE A 81 7.59 -3.38 -6.82
CA ILE A 81 6.65 -4.23 -6.09
C ILE A 81 7.07 -5.69 -6.34
N VAL A 82 7.75 -6.31 -5.38
CA VAL A 82 8.42 -7.60 -5.58
C VAL A 82 7.46 -8.78 -5.73
N ASN A 83 6.21 -8.61 -5.34
CA ASN A 83 5.11 -9.57 -5.51
C ASN A 83 4.10 -9.13 -6.59
N TRP A 84 4.53 -8.28 -7.52
CA TRP A 84 3.72 -7.87 -8.68
C TRP A 84 3.65 -8.95 -9.75
N GLU A 85 2.48 -9.10 -10.35
CA GLU A 85 2.32 -9.96 -11.52
C GLU A 85 2.90 -9.27 -12.77
N LYS A 86 3.90 -9.91 -13.39
CA LYS A 86 4.56 -9.35 -14.58
C LYS A 86 3.60 -9.31 -15.76
N GLY A 87 3.71 -8.25 -16.56
CA GLY A 87 2.84 -8.00 -17.71
C GLY A 87 1.68 -7.07 -17.43
N VAL A 88 1.39 -6.75 -16.15
CA VAL A 88 0.27 -5.91 -15.76
C VAL A 88 0.70 -4.47 -15.54
N ASN A 89 0.10 -3.53 -16.27
CA ASN A 89 0.21 -2.09 -16.01
C ASN A 89 -0.98 -1.64 -15.16
N ALA A 90 -0.75 -0.66 -14.27
CA ALA A 90 -1.84 -0.10 -13.47
C ALA A 90 -1.68 1.40 -13.20
N ILE A 91 -2.81 2.10 -13.15
CA ILE A 91 -2.93 3.45 -12.60
C ILE A 91 -3.75 3.32 -11.32
N VAL A 92 -3.05 3.21 -10.20
CA VAL A 92 -3.64 2.99 -8.88
C VAL A 92 -4.16 4.31 -8.32
N HIS A 93 -5.41 4.31 -7.89
CA HIS A 93 -6.05 5.41 -7.18
C HIS A 93 -6.99 4.86 -6.10
N TYR A 94 -6.47 4.50 -4.94
CA TYR A 94 -7.24 3.86 -3.87
C TYR A 94 -7.52 4.77 -2.71
N LYS A 95 -8.79 4.92 -2.34
CA LYS A 95 -9.18 5.45 -1.04
C LYS A 95 -9.02 4.40 0.06
N VAL A 96 -8.26 4.74 1.09
CA VAL A 96 -8.07 3.97 2.32
C VAL A 96 -8.77 4.71 3.45
N CYS A 97 -9.85 4.14 4.00
CA CYS A 97 -10.65 4.80 5.04
C CYS A 97 -10.28 4.25 6.42
N ASP A 98 -9.27 4.85 7.06
CA ASP A 98 -8.79 4.50 8.41
C ASP A 98 -8.42 3.02 8.60
N ASP A 99 -8.11 2.32 7.50
CA ASP A 99 -7.89 0.87 7.48
C ASP A 99 -6.61 0.53 6.72
N GLY A 100 -5.57 1.33 6.97
CA GLY A 100 -4.23 1.17 6.44
C GLY A 100 -3.27 0.61 7.50
N LYS A 101 -2.54 -0.43 7.14
CA LYS A 101 -1.41 -0.95 7.91
C LYS A 101 -0.16 -0.96 7.05
N TYR A 102 0.93 -0.43 7.60
CA TYR A 102 2.21 -0.28 6.90
C TYR A 102 3.32 -0.86 7.74
N SER A 103 4.04 -1.84 7.19
CA SER A 103 5.15 -2.50 7.87
C SER A 103 6.47 -2.22 7.16
N LEU A 104 7.50 -1.87 7.92
CA LEU A 104 8.88 -1.81 7.43
C LEU A 104 9.54 -3.17 7.66
N LEU A 105 10.17 -3.72 6.62
CA LEU A 105 10.80 -5.03 6.66
C LEU A 105 12.30 -4.93 6.35
N ASP A 106 13.07 -5.84 6.91
CA ASP A 106 14.48 -6.04 6.57
C ASP A 106 14.67 -6.79 5.23
N LYS A 107 15.92 -6.98 4.81
CA LYS A 107 16.27 -7.71 3.58
C LYS A 107 15.76 -9.16 3.53
N ASN A 108 15.52 -9.78 4.68
CA ASN A 108 15.02 -11.15 4.83
C ASN A 108 13.49 -11.19 4.94
N ARG A 109 12.79 -10.06 4.72
CA ARG A 109 11.34 -9.88 4.92
C ARG A 109 10.89 -10.07 6.37
N LYS A 110 11.79 -9.94 7.34
CA LYS A 110 11.43 -9.89 8.76
C LYS A 110 10.89 -8.50 9.09
N GLU A 111 9.75 -8.45 9.76
CA GLU A 111 9.15 -7.19 10.22
C GLU A 111 10.04 -6.52 11.26
N ILE A 112 10.32 -5.23 11.02
CA ILE A 112 11.04 -4.34 11.94
C ILE A 112 10.01 -3.60 12.80
N ILE A 113 9.02 -2.98 12.14
CA ILE A 113 7.91 -2.28 12.77
C ILE A 113 6.67 -2.37 11.89
N SER A 114 5.49 -2.29 12.50
CA SER A 114 4.22 -2.12 11.81
C SER A 114 3.38 -1.05 12.50
N VAL A 115 2.75 -0.19 11.71
CA VAL A 115 1.86 0.88 12.18
C VAL A 115 0.50 0.78 11.50
N TYR A 116 -0.55 1.08 12.26
CA TYR A 116 -1.89 1.34 11.74
C TYR A 116 -2.06 2.84 11.62
N SER A 117 -2.34 3.34 10.41
CA SER A 117 -2.37 4.77 10.17
C SER A 117 -3.02 5.20 8.86
N TYR A 118 -3.06 6.52 8.65
CA TYR A 118 -3.27 7.17 7.36
C TYR A 118 -2.19 6.78 6.34
N VAL A 119 -2.48 7.01 5.07
CA VAL A 119 -1.61 6.66 3.94
C VAL A 119 -0.29 7.43 3.97
N PRO A 120 0.87 6.75 4.00
CA PRO A 120 2.18 7.37 3.87
C PRO A 120 2.35 8.14 2.56
N LYS A 121 2.94 9.33 2.62
CA LYS A 121 3.21 10.18 1.44
C LYS A 121 4.02 9.47 0.35
N VAL A 122 4.92 8.57 0.73
CA VAL A 122 5.73 7.77 -0.22
C VAL A 122 4.87 6.91 -1.16
N LEU A 123 3.63 6.55 -0.75
CA LEU A 123 2.68 5.83 -1.59
C LEU A 123 1.94 6.74 -2.59
N CYS A 124 2.32 8.02 -2.65
CA CYS A 124 1.85 9.00 -3.62
C CYS A 124 3.04 9.75 -4.25
N PRO A 125 3.80 9.13 -5.17
CA PRO A 125 5.02 9.72 -5.72
C PRO A 125 4.81 11.10 -6.37
N LYS A 126 3.60 11.39 -6.85
CA LYS A 126 3.20 12.69 -7.42
C LYS A 126 2.39 13.57 -6.46
N GLY A 127 2.26 13.20 -5.19
CA GLY A 127 1.43 13.87 -4.21
C GLY A 127 -0.06 13.59 -4.38
N GLY A 128 -0.91 14.45 -3.81
CA GLY A 128 -2.39 14.34 -3.93
C GLY A 128 -3.06 13.30 -3.02
N GLY A 129 -2.28 12.53 -2.24
CA GLY A 129 -2.83 11.48 -1.36
C GLY A 129 -3.52 11.99 -0.11
N TYR A 130 -3.04 13.10 0.46
CA TYR A 130 -3.57 13.77 1.66
C TYR A 130 -3.87 12.85 2.87
N GLY A 131 -3.18 11.71 2.98
CA GLY A 131 -3.39 10.72 4.06
C GLY A 131 -4.53 9.72 3.81
N ASP A 132 -5.36 9.93 2.79
CA ASP A 132 -6.53 9.09 2.51
C ASP A 132 -6.36 8.22 1.26
N TYR A 133 -5.45 8.59 0.36
CA TYR A 133 -5.33 7.93 -0.93
C TYR A 133 -3.94 7.39 -1.18
N ILE A 134 -3.88 6.23 -1.82
CA ILE A 134 -2.72 5.68 -2.51
C ILE A 134 -2.87 6.02 -3.99
N ILE A 135 -1.92 6.78 -4.55
CA ILE A 135 -1.99 7.25 -5.95
C ILE A 135 -0.65 7.02 -6.64
N MET A 136 -0.58 6.07 -7.56
CA MET A 136 0.67 5.73 -8.25
C MET A 136 0.44 5.06 -9.60
N THR A 137 1.42 5.15 -10.50
CA THR A 137 1.44 4.37 -11.75
C THR A 137 2.46 3.24 -11.61
N VAL A 138 2.06 2.01 -11.91
CA VAL A 138 2.91 0.82 -11.87
C VAL A 138 3.04 0.25 -13.28
N ASP A 139 4.28 0.04 -13.74
CA ASP A 139 4.52 -0.56 -15.05
C ASP A 139 4.37 -2.09 -15.04
N LYS A 140 4.40 -2.68 -16.25
CA LYS A 140 4.36 -4.14 -16.46
C LYS A 140 5.42 -4.94 -15.68
N ASP A 141 6.52 -4.31 -15.28
CA ASP A 141 7.60 -4.94 -14.54
C ASP A 141 7.47 -4.68 -13.02
N GLY A 142 6.39 -4.06 -12.57
CA GLY A 142 6.10 -3.78 -11.18
C GLY A 142 6.86 -2.59 -10.62
N PHE A 143 7.46 -1.73 -11.45
CA PHE A 143 8.11 -0.51 -10.96
C PHE A 143 7.10 0.63 -10.86
N ILE A 144 7.12 1.29 -9.71
CA ILE A 144 6.34 2.50 -9.48
C ILE A 144 7.02 3.67 -10.18
N LYS A 145 6.30 4.34 -11.07
CA LYS A 145 6.79 5.51 -11.79
C LYS A 145 7.05 6.67 -10.82
N ASP A 146 8.15 7.38 -11.04
CA ASP A 146 8.58 8.53 -10.23
C ASP A 146 8.82 8.20 -8.75
N TRP A 147 9.07 6.91 -8.42
CA TRP A 147 9.31 6.48 -7.05
C TRP A 147 10.52 7.17 -6.42
N HIS A 148 10.31 7.70 -5.23
CA HIS A 148 11.35 8.21 -4.36
C HIS A 148 10.96 7.92 -2.91
N CYS A 149 11.84 7.28 -2.16
CA CYS A 149 11.67 7.08 -0.72
C CYS A 149 12.90 7.64 0.00
N SER A 150 12.66 8.65 0.82
CA SER A 150 13.68 9.30 1.63
C SER A 150 13.75 8.68 3.03
N LYS A 151 14.82 9.01 3.77
CA LYS A 151 14.91 8.66 5.19
C LYS A 151 13.75 9.27 5.99
N ASP A 152 13.30 10.46 5.62
CA ASP A 152 12.23 11.17 6.32
C ASP A 152 10.89 10.46 6.12
N ASP A 153 10.64 9.87 4.93
CA ASP A 153 9.45 9.04 4.69
C ASP A 153 9.44 7.80 5.59
N LEU A 154 10.58 7.11 5.71
CA LEU A 154 10.69 5.95 6.60
C LEU A 154 10.55 6.34 8.07
N THR A 155 11.10 7.49 8.44
CA THR A 155 11.03 8.03 9.80
C THR A 155 9.58 8.41 10.15
N ALA A 156 8.85 9.04 9.23
CA ALA A 156 7.44 9.35 9.38
C ALA A 156 6.60 8.08 9.64
N ILE A 157 6.93 6.96 8.97
CA ILE A 157 6.29 5.66 9.23
C ILE A 157 6.61 5.15 10.63
N ILE A 158 7.88 5.17 11.03
CA ILE A 158 8.31 4.70 12.37
C ILE A 158 7.64 5.52 13.48
N GLU A 159 7.54 6.83 13.29
CA GLU A 159 7.00 7.76 14.28
C GLU A 159 5.47 7.95 14.19
N ASN A 160 4.84 7.29 13.22
CA ASN A 160 3.41 7.37 12.92
C ASN A 160 2.91 8.82 12.71
N ARG A 161 3.65 9.62 11.93
CA ARG A 161 3.35 11.03 11.64
C ARG A 161 2.90 11.18 10.19
N PHE A 162 1.59 11.26 9.95
CA PHE A 162 1.00 11.34 8.63
C PHE A 162 -0.04 12.46 8.53
#